data_AF-A0A4D4KA47-F1
#
_entry.id   AF-A0A4D4KA47-F1
#
_cell.length_a   1.000
_cell.length_b   1.000
_cell.length_c   1.000
_cell.angle_alpha   90.00
_cell.angle_beta   90.00
_cell.angle_gamma   90.00
#
_symmetry.space_group_name_H-M   'P 1'
#
loop_
_entity.id
_entity.type
_entity.pdbx_description
1 polymer ?
#
loop_
_entity_poly.entity_id
_entity_poly.type
_entity_poly.pdbx_seq_one_letter_code
_entity_poly.pdbx_strand_id
1 'polypeptide(L)'
;MCCFMPASPSDVRADRADNVLALARLASRRGAVQDMLGWLTRRAGGPAVLVGDTGRVLAGPGGEHDPAVARPAADAAVELHRRGAPSAVLGGGEGPPVHLIALDTDPSTYLAVIGPDDPHCGMLLADAARTLALCWRLEQAERARRRIESAEEHSREAVLHLLMVGSVPAAQRIAGALRPALPAVVQMYVIECPHPGGARSPGGSTARPAARRGSCRARYARTTSSRSYRRRRRARPPR
;
A
#
# COMPACT_ATOMS: atom_id res chain seq x y z
N MET A 1 21.00 49.70 8.09
CA MET A 1 20.80 49.60 6.62
C MET A 1 21.57 48.36 6.17
N CYS A 2 20.94 47.19 6.21
CA CYS A 2 21.61 45.93 5.88
C CYS A 2 21.49 45.71 4.37
N CYS A 3 22.63 45.72 3.67
CA CYS A 3 22.71 45.39 2.25
C CYS A 3 22.41 43.90 2.07
N PHE A 4 21.30 43.59 1.39
CA PHE A 4 21.00 42.25 0.91
C PHE A 4 21.98 41.96 -0.25
N MET A 5 23.06 41.22 0.01
CA MET A 5 23.88 40.70 -1.07
C MET A 5 23.08 39.60 -1.79
N PRO A 6 22.83 39.71 -3.10
CA PRO A 6 22.25 38.60 -3.84
C PRO A 6 23.21 37.40 -3.78
N ALA A 7 22.67 36.22 -3.51
CA ALA A 7 23.44 34.98 -3.51
C ALA A 7 24.15 34.79 -4.86
N SER A 8 25.41 34.36 -4.81
CA SER A 8 26.18 34.09 -6.03
C SER A 8 25.54 32.92 -6.79
N PRO A 9 25.54 32.91 -8.13
CA PRO A 9 25.00 31.80 -8.93
C PRO A 9 25.69 30.44 -8.64
N SER A 10 26.89 30.45 -8.06
CA SER A 10 27.56 29.25 -7.53
C SER A 10 26.82 28.63 -6.34
N ASP A 11 26.31 29.47 -5.44
CA ASP A 11 25.76 29.06 -4.16
C ASP A 11 24.37 28.47 -4.36
N VAL A 12 23.59 29.04 -5.28
CA VAL A 12 22.28 28.49 -5.69
C VAL A 12 22.42 27.11 -6.35
N ARG A 13 23.50 26.89 -7.13
CA ARG A 13 23.76 25.57 -7.74
C ARG A 13 24.22 24.54 -6.72
N ALA A 14 25.08 24.93 -5.78
CA ALA A 14 25.53 24.07 -4.70
C ALA A 14 24.35 23.63 -3.82
N ASP A 15 23.52 24.58 -3.40
CA ASP A 15 22.32 24.30 -2.60
C ASP A 15 21.34 23.38 -3.35
N ARG A 16 21.15 23.60 -4.66
CA ARG A 16 20.34 22.70 -5.49
C ARG A 16 20.90 21.27 -5.53
N ALA A 17 22.21 21.12 -5.69
CA ALA A 17 22.85 19.80 -5.71
C ALA A 17 22.66 19.09 -4.35
N ASP A 18 22.81 19.82 -3.25
CA ASP A 18 22.59 19.30 -1.90
C ASP A 18 21.13 18.88 -1.67
N ASN A 19 20.17 19.67 -2.16
CA ASN A 19 18.74 19.33 -2.11
C ASN A 19 18.45 18.02 -2.86
N VAL A 20 18.99 17.86 -4.08
CA VAL A 20 18.81 16.62 -4.87
C VAL A 20 19.45 15.41 -4.18
N LEU A 21 20.65 15.57 -3.60
CA LEU A 21 21.32 14.51 -2.87
C LEU A 21 20.56 14.12 -1.58
N ALA A 22 20.00 15.10 -0.87
CA ALA A 22 19.16 14.84 0.30
C ALA A 22 17.92 14.01 -0.08
N LEU A 23 17.21 14.41 -1.14
CA LEU A 23 16.05 13.68 -1.65
C LEU A 23 16.42 12.27 -2.08
N ALA A 24 17.53 12.08 -2.81
CA ALA A 24 17.99 10.75 -3.24
C ALA A 24 18.29 9.82 -2.04
N ARG A 25 18.87 10.36 -0.96
CA ARG A 25 19.14 9.60 0.28
C ARG A 25 17.84 9.19 0.99
N LEU A 26 16.84 10.06 1.03
CA LEU A 26 15.53 9.76 1.61
C LEU A 26 14.76 8.72 0.78
N ALA A 27 14.89 8.76 -0.55
CA ALA A 27 14.22 7.85 -1.48
C ALA A 27 14.56 6.37 -1.25
N SER A 28 15.71 6.10 -0.66
CA SER A 28 16.20 4.74 -0.41
C SER A 28 15.62 4.11 0.86
N ARG A 29 14.80 4.84 1.64
CA ARG A 29 14.25 4.39 2.92
C ARG A 29 12.81 3.89 2.79
N ARG A 30 12.38 3.02 3.70
CA ARG A 30 10.94 2.72 3.86
C ARG A 30 10.23 3.96 4.40
N GLY A 31 9.05 4.27 3.86
CA GLY A 31 8.32 5.49 4.22
C GLY A 31 8.93 6.76 3.60
N ALA A 32 9.69 6.63 2.51
CA ALA A 32 10.36 7.72 1.81
C ALA A 32 9.45 8.93 1.56
N VAL A 33 8.17 8.72 1.23
CA VAL A 33 7.24 9.82 0.96
C VAL A 33 7.03 10.69 2.20
N GLN A 34 6.77 10.10 3.36
CA GLN A 34 6.56 10.85 4.60
C GLN A 34 7.84 11.57 5.05
N ASP A 35 8.98 10.87 4.96
CA ASP A 35 10.29 11.44 5.30
C ASP A 35 10.65 12.64 4.41
N MET A 36 10.38 12.53 3.10
CA MET A 36 10.58 13.63 2.14
C MET A 36 9.66 14.81 2.41
N LEU A 37 8.37 14.57 2.69
CA LEU A 37 7.43 15.66 3.04
C LEU A 37 7.85 16.34 4.35
N GLY A 38 8.34 15.57 5.33
CA GLY A 38 8.88 16.12 6.58
C GLY A 38 10.14 16.95 6.33
N TRP A 39 11.04 16.49 5.46
CA TRP A 39 12.22 17.24 5.05
C TRP A 39 11.86 18.52 4.29
N LEU A 40 10.93 18.46 3.33
CA LEU A 40 10.43 19.62 2.59
C LEU A 40 9.78 20.63 3.51
N THR A 41 9.00 20.18 4.48
CA THR A 41 8.34 21.07 5.45
C THR A 41 9.37 21.92 6.19
N ARG A 42 10.48 21.30 6.63
CA ARG A 42 11.58 22.01 7.28
C ARG A 42 12.38 22.89 6.32
N ARG A 43 12.61 22.43 5.08
CA ARG A 43 13.45 23.11 4.10
C ARG A 43 12.78 24.32 3.46
N ALA A 44 11.48 24.23 3.19
CA ALA A 44 10.67 25.29 2.59
C ALA A 44 10.05 26.25 3.62
N GLY A 45 10.12 25.91 4.91
CA GLY A 45 9.59 26.75 5.99
C GLY A 45 8.06 26.70 6.14
N GLY A 46 7.39 25.75 5.50
CA GLY A 46 5.93 25.64 5.50
C GLY A 46 5.46 24.20 5.34
N PRO A 47 4.25 23.83 5.81
CA PRO A 47 3.75 22.46 5.73
C PRO A 47 3.70 21.94 4.29
N ALA A 48 4.27 20.76 4.05
CA ALA A 48 4.27 20.08 2.76
C ALA A 48 3.36 18.86 2.77
N VAL A 49 2.42 18.77 1.83
CA VAL A 49 1.43 17.67 1.74
C VAL A 49 1.25 17.20 0.29
N LEU A 50 0.88 15.93 0.12
CA LEU A 50 0.38 15.40 -1.15
C LEU A 50 -1.14 15.44 -1.17
N VAL A 51 -1.72 15.95 -2.24
CA VAL A 51 -3.16 16.13 -2.41
C VAL A 51 -3.59 15.57 -3.76
N GLY A 52 -4.75 14.92 -3.81
CA GLY A 52 -5.36 14.47 -5.05
C GLY A 52 -6.08 15.59 -5.80
N ASP A 53 -6.41 15.33 -7.06
CA ASP A 53 -7.31 16.13 -7.91
C ASP A 53 -8.67 16.48 -7.27
N THR A 54 -9.19 15.58 -6.45
CA THR A 54 -10.45 15.72 -5.70
C THR A 54 -10.30 16.54 -4.41
N GLY A 55 -9.11 17.07 -4.12
CA GLY A 55 -8.81 17.78 -2.87
C GLY A 55 -8.57 16.87 -1.67
N ARG A 56 -8.60 15.54 -1.85
CA ARG A 56 -8.28 14.60 -0.77
C ARG A 56 -6.79 14.65 -0.46
N VAL A 57 -6.42 14.88 0.80
CA VAL A 57 -5.01 14.74 1.22
C VAL A 57 -4.61 13.26 1.21
N LEU A 58 -3.56 12.95 0.45
CA LEU A 58 -3.05 11.60 0.22
C LEU A 58 -1.91 11.24 1.17
N ALA A 59 -1.05 12.21 1.52
CA ALA A 59 0.07 12.02 2.44
C ALA A 59 0.51 13.34 3.10
N GLY A 60 1.06 13.24 4.31
CA GLY A 60 1.63 14.35 5.09
C GLY A 60 2.85 13.89 5.90
N PRO A 61 3.60 14.83 6.50
CA PRO A 61 4.86 14.55 7.22
C PRO A 61 4.64 13.80 8.55
N GLY A 62 3.45 13.88 9.13
CA GLY A 62 2.93 13.00 10.16
C GLY A 62 1.58 12.48 9.67
N GLY A 63 1.25 11.22 9.93
CA GLY A 63 0.08 10.55 9.33
C GLY A 63 -1.29 11.18 9.62
N GLU A 64 -1.36 12.15 10.54
CA GLU A 64 -2.54 12.95 10.84
C GLU A 64 -2.43 14.35 10.20
N HIS A 65 -3.44 14.71 9.41
CA HIS A 65 -3.46 15.97 8.67
C HIS A 65 -4.16 17.05 9.49
N ASP A 66 -3.44 18.12 9.81
CA ASP A 66 -4.05 19.32 10.38
C ASP A 66 -5.09 19.89 9.39
N PRO A 67 -6.38 19.99 9.76
CA PRO A 67 -7.42 20.52 8.87
C PRO A 67 -7.14 21.97 8.42
N ALA A 68 -6.42 22.76 9.22
CA ALA A 68 -6.03 24.13 8.85
C ALA A 68 -5.03 24.16 7.68
N VAL A 69 -4.24 23.11 7.52
CA VAL A 69 -3.28 22.91 6.41
C VAL A 69 -3.94 22.16 5.25
N ALA A 70 -4.74 21.15 5.56
CA ALA A 70 -5.38 20.29 4.56
C ALA A 70 -6.35 21.06 3.66
N ARG A 71 -7.15 21.97 4.23
CA ARG A 71 -8.22 22.66 3.49
C ARG A 71 -7.69 23.64 2.44
N PRO A 72 -6.76 24.56 2.75
CA PRO A 72 -6.17 25.42 1.72
C PRO A 72 -5.45 24.64 0.61
N ALA A 73 -4.75 23.56 0.98
CA ALA A 73 -4.08 22.70 0.01
C ALA A 73 -5.08 21.96 -0.90
N ALA A 74 -6.20 21.48 -0.34
CA ALA A 74 -7.29 20.84 -1.07
C ALA A 74 -7.94 21.78 -2.09
N ASP A 75 -8.37 22.96 -1.63
CA ASP A 75 -9.04 23.96 -2.47
C ASP A 75 -8.12 24.41 -3.61
N ALA A 76 -6.84 24.62 -3.32
CA ALA A 76 -5.85 24.98 -4.32
C ALA A 76 -5.54 23.85 -5.31
N ALA A 77 -5.52 22.59 -4.88
CA ALA A 77 -5.31 21.44 -5.78
C ALA A 77 -6.49 21.25 -6.75
N VAL A 78 -7.73 21.36 -6.25
CA VAL A 78 -8.94 21.30 -7.09
C VAL A 78 -8.94 22.45 -8.11
N GLU A 79 -8.59 23.66 -7.67
CA GLU A 79 -8.51 24.81 -8.55
C GLU A 79 -7.42 24.67 -9.62
N LEU A 80 -6.23 24.17 -9.24
CA LEU A 80 -5.15 23.92 -10.18
C LEU A 80 -5.53 22.85 -11.22
N HIS A 81 -6.16 21.77 -10.76
CA HIS A 81 -6.65 20.70 -11.63
C HIS A 81 -7.68 21.23 -12.63
N ARG A 82 -8.63 22.05 -12.19
CA ARG A 82 -9.62 22.72 -13.04
C ARG A 82 -8.97 23.60 -14.12
N ARG A 83 -7.83 24.23 -13.80
CA ARG A 83 -7.06 25.06 -14.76
C ARG A 83 -6.21 24.23 -15.73
N GLY A 84 -6.01 22.94 -15.47
CA GLY A 84 -5.15 22.07 -16.28
C GLY A 84 -3.67 22.51 -16.31
N ALA A 85 -3.22 23.25 -15.31
CA ALA A 85 -1.84 23.73 -15.24
C ALA A 85 -0.97 22.80 -14.37
N PRO A 86 0.31 22.58 -14.74
CA PRO A 86 1.19 21.65 -14.01
C PRO A 86 1.72 22.23 -12.69
N SER A 87 1.65 23.55 -12.52
CA SER A 87 2.10 24.23 -11.30
C SER A 87 1.44 25.59 -11.18
N ALA A 88 1.16 26.03 -9.96
CA ALA A 88 0.72 27.39 -9.68
C ALA A 88 1.04 27.77 -8.24
N VAL A 89 1.08 29.08 -8.00
CA VAL A 89 0.97 29.64 -6.64
C VAL A 89 -0.43 30.21 -6.52
N LEU A 90 -1.22 29.68 -5.60
CA LEU A 90 -2.61 30.08 -5.37
C LEU A 90 -2.75 30.62 -3.94
N GLY A 91 -3.52 31.67 -3.73
CA GLY A 91 -3.58 32.39 -2.45
C GLY A 91 -2.62 33.58 -2.39
N GLY A 92 -2.39 34.12 -1.18
CA GLY A 92 -1.60 35.34 -0.96
C GLY A 92 -2.41 36.64 -0.79
N GLY A 93 -3.74 36.55 -0.71
CA GLY A 93 -4.64 37.67 -0.36
C GLY A 93 -4.88 37.75 1.15
N GLU A 94 -5.92 37.05 1.64
CA GLU A 94 -6.26 36.96 3.08
C GLU A 94 -5.60 35.78 3.81
N GLY A 95 -4.89 34.90 3.09
CA GLY A 95 -4.28 33.69 3.65
C GLY A 95 -2.93 33.35 3.02
N PRO A 96 -2.16 32.42 3.64
CA PRO A 96 -0.82 32.07 3.19
C PRO A 96 -0.85 31.54 1.75
N PRO A 97 0.13 31.90 0.91
CA PRO A 97 0.23 31.38 -0.44
C PRO A 97 0.45 29.86 -0.43
N VAL A 98 -0.17 29.16 -1.36
CA VAL A 98 -0.03 27.72 -1.55
C VAL A 98 0.71 27.49 -2.86
N HIS A 99 1.90 26.90 -2.78
CA HIS A 99 2.71 26.54 -3.92
C HIS A 99 2.39 25.09 -4.30
N LEU A 100 1.93 24.88 -5.54
CA LEU A 100 1.53 23.57 -6.03
C LEU A 100 2.32 23.18 -7.27
N ILE A 101 2.65 21.90 -7.34
CA ILE A 101 3.21 21.25 -8.52
C ILE A 101 2.63 19.84 -8.69
N ALA A 102 2.28 19.48 -9.92
CA ALA A 102 1.86 18.13 -10.27
C ALA A 102 3.03 17.14 -10.16
N LEU A 103 2.77 15.95 -9.62
CA LEU A 103 3.80 14.91 -9.50
C LEU A 103 4.04 14.16 -10.82
N ASP A 104 3.03 14.06 -11.67
CA ASP A 104 3.09 13.26 -12.89
C ASP A 104 2.51 14.04 -14.08
N THR A 105 2.73 13.50 -15.29
CA THR A 105 2.20 14.05 -16.53
C THR A 105 0.68 13.92 -16.63
N ASP A 106 0.09 12.99 -15.87
CA ASP A 106 -1.36 12.88 -15.67
C ASP A 106 -1.71 13.40 -14.25
N PRO A 107 -2.15 14.66 -14.12
CA PRO A 107 -2.09 15.40 -12.87
C PRO A 107 -3.29 15.07 -11.97
N SER A 108 -3.31 13.84 -11.44
CA SER A 108 -4.23 13.39 -10.39
C SER A 108 -3.66 13.59 -8.98
N THR A 109 -2.38 13.93 -8.86
CA THR A 109 -1.68 14.13 -7.58
C THR A 109 -0.77 15.35 -7.63
N TYR A 110 -0.86 16.19 -6.61
CA TYR A 110 -0.15 17.45 -6.45
C TYR A 110 0.65 17.47 -5.15
N LEU A 111 1.84 18.07 -5.18
CA LEU A 111 2.62 18.46 -4.02
C LEU A 111 2.28 19.90 -3.71
N ALA A 112 1.77 20.15 -2.50
CA ALA A 112 1.42 21.48 -2.03
C ALA A 112 2.29 21.87 -0.82
N VAL A 113 2.81 23.10 -0.83
CA VAL A 113 3.49 23.73 0.31
C VAL A 113 2.82 25.05 0.66
N ILE A 114 2.51 25.25 1.93
CA ILE A 114 1.72 26.40 2.41
C ILE A 114 2.61 27.41 3.13
N GLY A 115 2.47 28.68 2.76
CA GLY A 115 3.18 29.82 3.35
C GLY A 115 4.70 29.86 3.14
N PRO A 116 5.29 29.33 2.05
CA PRO A 116 6.72 29.54 1.85
C PRO A 116 6.96 31.00 1.44
N ASP A 117 7.81 31.70 2.19
CA ASP A 117 8.26 33.06 1.88
C ASP A 117 9.46 33.09 0.91
N ASP A 118 9.97 31.91 0.52
CA ASP A 118 11.17 31.77 -0.31
C ASP A 118 10.84 31.78 -1.83
N PRO A 119 11.37 32.76 -2.61
CA PRO A 119 11.25 32.79 -4.06
C PRO A 119 11.78 31.54 -4.78
N HIS A 120 12.71 30.80 -4.16
CA HIS A 120 13.30 29.59 -4.73
C HIS A 120 12.50 28.31 -4.46
N CYS A 121 11.38 28.42 -3.72
CA CYS A 121 10.52 27.29 -3.38
C CYS A 121 10.05 26.53 -4.64
N GLY A 122 9.70 27.23 -5.72
CA GLY A 122 9.26 26.59 -6.97
C GLY A 122 10.29 25.61 -7.58
N MET A 123 11.59 25.95 -7.53
CA MET A 123 12.64 25.05 -8.03
C MET A 123 12.84 23.84 -7.11
N LEU A 124 12.82 24.05 -5.79
CA LEU A 124 12.89 22.97 -4.80
C LEU A 124 11.74 21.97 -4.98
N LEU A 125 10.52 22.47 -5.18
CA LEU A 125 9.35 21.62 -5.43
C LEU A 125 9.43 20.89 -6.76
N ALA A 126 9.97 21.52 -7.81
CA ALA A 126 10.19 20.86 -9.10
C ALA A 126 11.18 19.69 -9.00
N ASP A 127 12.27 19.86 -8.26
CA ASP A 127 13.25 18.79 -8.05
C ASP A 127 12.66 17.68 -7.16
N ALA A 128 11.94 18.05 -6.09
CA ALA A 128 11.30 17.09 -5.19
C ALA A 128 10.15 16.31 -5.84
N ALA A 129 9.34 16.96 -6.67
CA ALA A 129 8.19 16.34 -7.33
C ALA A 129 8.59 15.12 -8.15
N ARG A 130 9.72 15.16 -8.87
CA ARG A 130 10.20 14.02 -9.67
C ARG A 130 10.53 12.80 -8.82
N THR A 131 11.29 13.00 -7.74
CA THR A 131 11.67 11.92 -6.82
C THR A 131 10.45 11.42 -6.05
N LEU A 132 9.61 12.33 -5.56
CA LEU A 132 8.36 11.99 -4.87
C LEU A 132 7.39 11.22 -5.75
N ALA A 133 7.27 11.56 -7.04
CA ALA A 133 6.40 10.83 -7.98
C ALA A 133 6.79 9.36 -8.09
N LEU A 134 8.10 9.07 -8.20
CA LEU A 134 8.61 7.70 -8.26
C LEU A 134 8.37 6.94 -6.94
N CYS A 135 8.70 7.55 -5.81
CA CYS A 135 8.47 6.94 -4.49
C CYS A 135 6.99 6.72 -4.23
N TRP A 136 6.13 7.68 -4.59
CA TRP A 136 4.68 7.58 -4.45
C TRP A 136 4.13 6.43 -5.30
N ARG A 137 4.50 6.34 -6.57
CA ARG A 137 4.07 5.23 -7.44
C ARG A 137 4.49 3.87 -6.92
N LEU A 138 5.71 3.75 -6.39
CA LEU A 138 6.20 2.52 -5.77
C LEU A 138 5.37 2.15 -4.54
N GLU A 139 5.15 3.10 -3.61
CA GLU A 139 4.34 2.84 -2.42
C GLU A 139 2.89 2.48 -2.78
N GLN A 140 2.29 3.14 -3.78
CA GLN A 140 0.95 2.82 -4.25
C GLN A 140 0.86 1.42 -4.87
N ALA A 141 1.86 1.03 -5.65
CA ALA A 141 1.96 -0.32 -6.22
C ALA A 141 2.11 -1.38 -5.11
N GLU A 142 2.95 -1.12 -4.10
CA GLU A 142 3.09 -2.00 -2.95
C GLU A 142 1.80 -2.10 -2.12
N ARG A 143 1.10 -0.99 -1.89
CA ARG A 143 -0.21 -0.98 -1.20
C ARG A 143 -1.27 -1.74 -2.01
N ALA A 144 -1.28 -1.60 -3.33
CA ALA A 144 -2.18 -2.37 -4.20
C ALA A 144 -1.86 -3.87 -4.15
N ARG A 145 -0.57 -4.22 -4.23
CA ARG A 145 -0.10 -5.61 -4.14
C ARG A 145 -0.51 -6.25 -2.81
N ARG A 146 -0.25 -5.60 -1.67
CA ARG A 146 -0.64 -6.11 -0.35
C ARG A 146 -2.15 -6.32 -0.22
N ARG A 147 -2.96 -5.43 -0.81
CA ARG A 147 -4.43 -5.58 -0.85
C ARG A 147 -4.86 -6.80 -1.67
N ILE A 148 -4.21 -7.04 -2.82
CA ILE A 148 -4.47 -8.22 -3.65
C ILE A 148 -4.06 -9.49 -2.90
N GLU A 149 -2.86 -9.52 -2.33
CA GLU A 149 -2.35 -10.66 -1.54
C GLU A 149 -3.32 -11.00 -0.39
N SER A 150 -3.79 -9.99 0.36
CA SER A 150 -4.77 -10.19 1.42
C SER A 150 -6.12 -10.70 0.88
N ALA A 151 -6.62 -10.17 -0.23
CA ALA A 151 -7.86 -10.64 -0.84
C ALA A 151 -7.75 -12.10 -1.33
N GLU A 152 -6.58 -12.49 -1.86
CA GLU A 152 -6.29 -13.87 -2.24
C GLU A 152 -6.23 -14.81 -1.03
N GLU A 153 -5.65 -14.39 0.10
CA GLU A 153 -5.65 -15.15 1.35
C GLU A 153 -7.08 -15.42 1.85
N HIS A 154 -7.94 -14.39 1.89
CA HIS A 154 -9.35 -14.55 2.24
C HIS A 154 -10.10 -15.47 1.25
N SER A 155 -9.76 -15.39 -0.04
CA SER A 155 -10.36 -16.26 -1.05
C SER A 155 -9.91 -17.72 -0.90
N ARG A 156 -8.65 -17.96 -0.48
CA ARG A 156 -8.17 -19.30 -0.14
C ARG A 156 -8.93 -19.86 1.07
N GLU A 157 -9.12 -19.06 2.12
CA GLU A 157 -9.93 -19.46 3.28
C GLU A 157 -11.36 -19.86 2.88
N ALA A 158 -12.01 -19.06 2.02
CA ALA A 158 -13.34 -19.39 1.51
C ALA A 158 -13.38 -20.73 0.74
N VAL A 159 -12.36 -21.03 -0.08
CA VAL A 159 -12.22 -22.32 -0.76
C VAL A 159 -12.13 -23.46 0.25
N LEU A 160 -11.38 -23.29 1.35
CA LEU A 160 -11.29 -24.30 2.41
C LEU A 160 -12.63 -24.54 3.08
N HIS A 161 -13.37 -23.48 3.40
CA HIS A 161 -14.73 -23.63 3.94
C HIS A 161 -15.66 -24.39 2.99
N LEU A 162 -15.60 -24.10 1.68
CA LEU A 162 -16.40 -24.82 0.69
C LEU A 162 -16.03 -26.30 0.60
N LEU A 163 -14.74 -26.64 0.69
CA LEU A 163 -14.29 -28.03 0.73
C LEU A 163 -14.76 -28.74 2.01
N MET A 164 -14.70 -28.06 3.17
CA MET A 164 -15.16 -28.61 4.45
C MET A 164 -16.66 -28.89 4.46
N VAL A 165 -17.48 -28.05 3.81
CA VAL A 165 -18.94 -28.25 3.66
C VAL A 165 -19.28 -29.23 2.52
N GLY A 166 -18.27 -29.75 1.79
CA GLY A 166 -18.45 -30.72 0.72
C GLY A 166 -18.87 -30.13 -0.64
N SER A 167 -18.83 -28.80 -0.79
CA SER A 167 -19.17 -28.09 -2.03
C SER A 167 -17.99 -28.04 -3.01
N VAL A 168 -17.57 -29.22 -3.47
CA VAL A 168 -16.36 -29.39 -4.30
C VAL A 168 -16.44 -28.63 -5.64
N PRO A 169 -17.55 -28.62 -6.40
CA PRO A 169 -17.62 -27.87 -7.65
C PRO A 169 -17.52 -26.35 -7.44
N ALA A 170 -18.08 -25.82 -6.35
CA ALA A 170 -17.97 -24.41 -6.03
C ALA A 170 -16.54 -24.03 -5.61
N ALA A 171 -15.92 -24.85 -4.77
CA ALA A 171 -14.52 -24.70 -4.39
C ALA A 171 -13.59 -24.69 -5.60
N GLN A 172 -13.79 -25.60 -6.56
CA GLN A 172 -12.98 -25.69 -7.78
C GLN A 172 -13.12 -24.46 -8.69
N ARG A 173 -14.34 -23.91 -8.84
CA ARG A 173 -14.56 -22.69 -9.63
C ARG A 173 -13.80 -21.50 -9.07
N ILE A 174 -13.80 -21.33 -7.75
CA ILE A 174 -13.10 -20.21 -7.08
C ILE A 174 -11.59 -20.45 -7.08
N ALA A 175 -11.15 -21.68 -6.75
CA ALA A 175 -9.75 -22.07 -6.79
C ALA A 175 -9.09 -21.87 -8.16
N GLY A 176 -9.83 -22.11 -9.24
CA GLY A 176 -9.35 -21.89 -10.61
C GLY A 176 -9.08 -20.42 -10.96
N ALA A 177 -9.63 -19.47 -10.19
CA ALA A 177 -9.41 -18.04 -10.38
C ALA A 177 -8.23 -17.49 -9.55
N LEU A 178 -7.68 -18.26 -8.60
CA LEU A 178 -6.61 -17.81 -7.71
C LEU A 178 -5.22 -17.95 -8.34
N ARG A 179 -4.32 -17.03 -7.99
CA ARG A 179 -2.89 -17.09 -8.35
C ARG A 179 -2.04 -17.16 -7.06
N PRO A 180 -0.92 -17.90 -7.05
CA PRO A 180 -0.66 -19.03 -7.94
C PRO A 180 -1.75 -20.09 -7.83
N ALA A 181 -1.95 -20.85 -8.92
CA ALA A 181 -2.95 -21.90 -8.96
C ALA A 181 -2.71 -22.90 -7.82
N LEU A 182 -3.80 -23.31 -7.15
CA LEU A 182 -3.74 -24.39 -6.17
C LEU A 182 -3.23 -25.66 -6.88
N PRO A 183 -2.22 -26.37 -6.32
CA PRO A 183 -1.75 -27.62 -6.91
C PRO A 183 -2.92 -28.57 -7.15
N ALA A 184 -2.92 -29.28 -8.29
CA ALA A 184 -4.01 -30.20 -8.66
C ALA A 184 -4.26 -31.31 -7.61
N VAL A 185 -3.31 -31.52 -6.69
CA VAL A 185 -3.41 -32.41 -5.54
C VAL A 185 -3.12 -31.60 -4.28
N VAL A 186 -4.17 -31.07 -3.64
CA VAL A 186 -4.06 -30.49 -2.29
C VAL A 186 -4.37 -31.60 -1.29
N GLN A 187 -3.35 -32.12 -0.61
CA GLN A 187 -3.56 -32.89 0.62
C GLN A 187 -3.81 -31.90 1.75
N MET A 188 -5.08 -31.70 2.09
CA MET A 188 -5.49 -30.77 3.15
C MET A 188 -5.55 -31.51 4.49
N TYR A 189 -4.71 -31.10 5.45
CA TYR A 189 -4.80 -31.58 6.83
C TYR A 189 -5.58 -30.53 7.64
N VAL A 190 -6.82 -30.83 7.99
CA VAL A 190 -7.59 -30.02 8.95
C VAL A 190 -7.24 -30.53 10.35
N ILE A 191 -6.55 -29.70 11.13
CA ILE A 191 -6.27 -29.96 12.54
C ILE A 191 -7.26 -29.12 13.35
N GLU A 192 -8.27 -29.77 13.92
CA GLU A 192 -9.13 -29.14 14.92
C GLU A 192 -8.33 -29.00 16.22
N CYS A 193 -7.91 -27.78 16.55
CA CYS A 193 -7.36 -27.48 17.87
C CYS A 193 -8.53 -27.33 18.86
N PRO A 194 -8.60 -28.14 19.93
CA PRO A 194 -9.61 -27.94 20.96
C PRO A 194 -9.43 -26.56 21.62
N HIS A 195 -10.49 -25.76 21.62
CA HIS A 195 -10.55 -24.49 22.32
C HIS A 195 -10.39 -24.72 23.83
N PRO A 196 -9.45 -24.07 24.54
CA PRO A 196 -9.15 -24.35 25.95
C PRO A 196 -10.17 -23.72 26.92
N GLY A 197 -11.47 -23.81 26.62
CA GLY A 197 -12.52 -23.07 27.33
C GLY A 197 -13.84 -23.80 27.53
N GLY A 198 -13.87 -25.14 27.54
CA GLY A 198 -15.14 -25.87 27.56
C GLY A 198 -15.14 -27.19 28.31
N ALA A 199 -14.63 -27.24 29.54
CA ALA A 199 -14.87 -28.36 30.45
C ALA A 199 -15.78 -27.90 31.59
N ARG A 200 -17.08 -28.18 31.45
CA ARG A 200 -18.05 -28.11 32.54
C ARG A 200 -17.82 -29.33 33.44
N SER A 201 -17.12 -29.14 34.55
CA SER A 201 -16.97 -30.17 35.59
C SER A 201 -18.26 -30.32 36.40
N PRO A 202 -18.57 -31.55 36.85
CA PRO A 202 -19.03 -31.72 38.23
C PRO A 202 -18.13 -32.72 38.98
N GLY A 203 -17.81 -32.38 40.23
CA GLY A 203 -17.42 -33.34 41.25
C GLY A 203 -15.92 -33.56 41.40
N GLY A 204 -15.41 -33.23 42.58
CA GLY A 204 -13.98 -33.21 42.90
C GLY A 204 -13.36 -34.59 43.10
N SER A 205 -12.03 -34.64 42.93
CA SER A 205 -11.11 -35.25 43.90
C SER A 205 -9.68 -34.96 43.44
N THR A 206 -8.85 -34.60 44.41
CA THR A 206 -7.45 -34.24 44.33
C THR A 206 -6.58 -35.38 43.78
N ALA A 207 -6.02 -35.22 42.58
CA ALA A 207 -4.83 -35.94 42.15
C ALA A 207 -4.09 -35.17 41.04
N ARG A 208 -2.84 -34.84 41.34
CA ARG A 208 -1.76 -34.35 40.45
C ARG A 208 -1.81 -35.02 39.06
N PRO A 209 -1.89 -34.30 37.93
CA PRO A 209 -1.79 -34.95 36.62
C PRO A 209 -0.34 -35.00 36.16
N ALA A 210 0.22 -36.21 36.18
CA ALA A 210 1.32 -36.58 35.31
C ALA A 210 0.84 -36.59 33.85
N ALA A 211 1.75 -36.24 32.95
CA ALA A 211 1.60 -36.09 31.50
C ALA A 211 0.64 -37.12 30.86
N ARG A 212 -0.57 -36.66 30.51
CA ARG A 212 -1.45 -37.40 29.59
C ARG A 212 -1.14 -36.99 28.16
N ARG A 213 -0.46 -37.89 27.44
CA ARG A 213 -0.37 -37.88 25.98
C ARG A 213 -1.79 -37.91 25.41
N GLY A 214 -2.29 -36.75 24.97
CA GLY A 214 -3.55 -36.66 24.22
C GLY A 214 -3.37 -37.37 22.88
N SER A 215 -4.11 -38.46 22.68
CA SER A 215 -4.10 -39.19 21.41
C SER A 215 -4.65 -38.29 20.30
N CYS A 216 -3.79 -37.89 19.36
CA CYS A 216 -4.22 -37.35 18.08
C CYS A 216 -4.92 -38.46 17.30
N ARG A 217 -6.25 -38.45 17.24
CA ARG A 217 -6.99 -39.24 16.25
C ARG A 217 -7.02 -38.47 14.94
N ALA A 218 -6.06 -38.78 14.06
CA ALA A 218 -6.19 -38.46 12.64
C ALA A 218 -7.39 -39.24 12.08
N ARG A 219 -8.45 -38.54 11.66
CA ARG A 219 -9.54 -39.16 10.90
C ARG A 219 -9.16 -39.12 9.42
N TYR A 220 -9.02 -40.30 8.83
CA TYR A 220 -8.67 -40.47 7.42
C TYR A 220 -9.93 -40.46 6.57
N ALA A 221 -10.04 -39.51 5.63
CA ALA A 221 -10.93 -39.64 4.48
C ALA A 221 -10.07 -39.91 3.23
N ARG A 222 -9.92 -41.18 2.86
CA ARG A 222 -9.39 -41.56 1.54
C ARG A 222 -10.54 -41.51 0.54
N THR A 223 -10.57 -40.52 -0.33
CA THR A 223 -11.35 -40.60 -1.57
C THR A 223 -10.47 -41.17 -2.66
N THR A 224 -10.40 -42.50 -2.74
CA THR A 224 -9.88 -43.20 -3.91
C THR A 224 -10.92 -43.08 -5.04
N SER A 225 -10.76 -42.09 -5.92
CA SER A 225 -11.44 -42.11 -7.22
C SER A 225 -10.70 -43.09 -8.13
N SER A 226 -11.07 -44.36 -8.01
CA SER A 226 -10.77 -45.37 -9.01
C SER A 226 -11.86 -45.27 -10.09
N ARG A 227 -11.55 -44.63 -11.22
CA ARG A 227 -12.30 -44.87 -12.46
C ARG A 227 -11.38 -45.53 -13.47
N SER A 228 -11.46 -46.85 -13.43
CA SER A 228 -11.07 -47.82 -14.44
C SER A 228 -11.70 -47.47 -15.80
N TYR A 229 -10.88 -47.00 -16.74
CA TYR A 229 -11.23 -47.02 -18.16
C TYR A 229 -10.43 -48.15 -18.82
N ARG A 230 -11.08 -49.31 -19.00
CA ARG A 230 -10.52 -50.39 -19.83
C ARG A 230 -11.62 -51.27 -20.44
N ARG A 231 -11.91 -51.03 -21.73
CA ARG A 231 -12.29 -51.97 -22.81
C ARG A 231 -12.69 -51.10 -24.01
N ARG A 232 -12.35 -51.35 -25.28
CA ARG A 232 -11.61 -52.43 -25.93
C ARG A 232 -11.25 -51.93 -27.35
N ARG A 233 -10.04 -52.29 -27.77
CA ARG A 233 -9.51 -52.40 -29.15
C ARG A 233 -10.50 -52.31 -30.32
N ARG A 234 -10.16 -51.51 -31.33
CA ARG A 234 -9.89 -52.00 -32.69
C ARG A 234 -8.70 -51.24 -33.30
N ALA A 235 -7.57 -51.95 -33.45
CA ALA A 235 -6.59 -51.72 -34.51
C ALA A 235 -7.23 -52.24 -35.82
N ARG A 236 -6.92 -51.85 -37.06
CA ARG A 236 -5.69 -51.47 -37.80
C ARG A 236 -6.20 -51.21 -39.26
N PRO A 237 -5.38 -51.05 -40.34
CA PRO A 237 -4.06 -50.45 -40.56
C PRO A 237 -4.13 -49.41 -41.73
N PRO A 238 -3.01 -48.93 -42.31
CA PRO A 238 -2.97 -47.75 -43.19
C PRO A 238 -2.95 -48.11 -44.69
N ARG A 239 -3.17 -47.11 -45.53
CA ARG A 239 -2.42 -46.83 -46.77
C ARG A 239 -2.48 -45.34 -47.05
#